data_AF-A0A2A2M4B3-F1
#
_entry.id   AF-A0A2A2M4B3-F1
#
_cell.length_a   1.000
_cell.length_b   1.000
_cell.length_c   1.000
_cell.angle_alpha   90.00
_cell.angle_beta   90.00
_cell.angle_gamma   90.00
#
_symmetry.space_group_name_H-M   'P 1'
#
loop_
_entity.id
_entity.type
_entity.pdbx_description
1 polymer ?
#
loop_
_entity_poly.entity_id
_entity_poly.type
_entity_poly.pdbx_seq_one_letter_code
_entity_poly.pdbx_strand_id
1 'polypeptide(L)'
;MILAVLEARCGLSFATAEVYLNIAGGYRVQDPAADMAVAAALVSALSERPVPVDAVAFGEVALSGELRPVAHGALRLKEAGKLGFERAMVPIALAKDDSALRLTGFRTLGQFVDHMLGRGRESITSDVAVLSLSVARLDSRLRGNDGGGCGRRGGLTSPSHIAVRPMQD
;
A
#
# COMPACT_ATOMS: atom_id res chain seq x y z
N MET A 1 4.88 18.37 5.75
CA MET A 1 4.26 18.63 4.42
C MET A 1 3.14 17.66 4.10
N ILE A 2 3.34 16.34 4.26
CA ILE A 2 2.38 15.31 3.82
C ILE A 2 0.96 15.46 4.39
N LEU A 3 0.82 15.78 5.69
CA LEU A 3 -0.50 16.01 6.31
C LEU A 3 -1.30 17.07 5.55
N ALA A 4 -0.71 18.23 5.27
CA ALA A 4 -1.38 19.31 4.55
C ALA A 4 -1.83 18.89 3.15
N VAL A 5 -1.06 18.07 2.44
CA VAL A 5 -1.43 17.58 1.11
C VAL A 5 -2.57 16.55 1.20
N LEU A 6 -2.53 15.64 2.17
CA LEU A 6 -3.62 14.69 2.43
C LEU A 6 -4.93 15.41 2.77
N GLU A 7 -4.87 16.48 3.57
CA GLU A 7 -6.04 17.29 3.91
C GLU A 7 -6.57 18.05 2.68
N ALA A 8 -5.70 18.80 2.00
CA ALA A 8 -6.10 19.67 0.90
C ALA A 8 -6.52 18.91 -0.37
N ARG A 9 -6.02 17.69 -0.59
CA ARG A 9 -6.20 16.94 -1.85
C ARG A 9 -6.99 15.65 -1.72
N CYS A 10 -6.97 15.02 -0.54
CA CYS A 10 -7.62 13.73 -0.33
C CYS A 10 -8.84 13.83 0.60
N GLY A 11 -9.13 15.02 1.16
CA GLY A 11 -10.29 15.24 2.03
C GLY A 11 -10.23 14.46 3.34
N LEU A 12 -9.03 14.04 3.76
CA LEU A 12 -8.79 13.47 5.07
C LEU A 12 -8.66 14.60 6.09
N SER A 13 -9.13 14.43 7.32
CA SER A 13 -8.98 15.45 8.36
C SER A 13 -8.09 14.91 9.48
N PHE A 14 -7.01 15.61 9.78
CA PHE A 14 -6.14 15.33 10.93
C PHE A 14 -6.24 16.43 12.00
N ALA A 15 -7.16 17.39 11.85
CA ALA A 15 -7.28 18.55 12.72
C ALA A 15 -7.51 18.21 14.21
N THR A 16 -8.15 17.06 14.48
CA THR A 16 -8.43 16.59 15.85
C THR A 16 -7.50 15.44 16.27
N ALA A 17 -6.47 15.14 15.48
CA ALA A 17 -5.60 13.99 15.70
C ALA A 17 -4.17 14.45 16.02
N GLU A 18 -3.57 13.80 17.02
CA GLU A 18 -2.14 13.92 17.25
C GLU A 18 -1.39 12.87 16.43
N VAL A 19 -0.48 13.32 15.58
CA VAL A 19 0.21 12.47 14.62
C VAL A 19 1.63 12.18 15.11
N TYR A 20 1.87 10.91 15.46
CA TYR A 20 3.20 10.39 15.79
C TYR A 20 3.64 9.42 14.70
N LEU A 21 4.85 9.60 14.20
CA LEU A 21 5.44 8.74 13.17
C LEU A 21 6.84 8.30 13.62
N ASN A 22 7.08 6.99 13.59
CA ASN A 22 8.37 6.41 13.93
C ASN A 22 8.93 5.63 12.74
N ILE A 23 10.24 5.67 12.58
CA ILE A 23 10.96 4.91 11.57
C ILE A 23 11.65 3.74 12.27
N ALA A 24 11.32 2.53 11.86
CA ALA A 24 11.94 1.32 12.39
C ALA A 24 13.47 1.35 12.19
N GLY A 25 14.22 0.90 13.19
CA GLY A 25 15.69 0.85 13.13
C GLY A 25 16.41 2.15 13.51
N GLY A 26 15.68 3.20 13.95
CA GLY A 26 16.31 4.44 14.43
C GLY A 26 16.96 5.29 13.34
N TYR A 27 16.63 5.01 12.07
CA TYR A 27 17.16 5.75 10.93
C TYR A 27 16.56 7.15 10.84
N ARG A 28 17.38 8.11 10.40
CA ARG A 28 16.91 9.43 9.95
C ARG A 28 16.70 9.38 8.45
N VAL A 29 15.47 9.58 8.00
CA VAL A 29 15.11 9.54 6.59
C VAL A 29 15.10 10.97 6.04
N GLN A 30 15.91 11.22 5.00
CA GLN A 30 15.92 12.46 4.21
C GLN A 30 15.64 12.19 2.72
N ASP A 31 15.00 11.06 2.43
CA ASP A 31 14.75 10.59 1.07
C ASP A 31 13.32 10.96 0.64
N PRO A 32 13.13 11.75 -0.44
CA PRO A 32 11.80 12.08 -0.95
C PRO A 32 10.95 10.86 -1.31
N ALA A 33 11.59 9.72 -1.57
CA ALA A 33 10.90 8.45 -1.82
C ALA A 33 10.05 7.96 -0.64
N ALA A 34 10.33 8.44 0.57
CA ALA A 34 9.58 8.07 1.76
C ALA A 34 8.21 8.76 1.86
N ASP A 35 7.93 9.80 1.07
CA ASP A 35 6.68 10.56 1.17
C ASP A 35 5.44 9.67 1.01
N MET A 36 5.44 8.81 -0.01
CA MET A 36 4.31 7.91 -0.25
C MET A 36 4.20 6.81 0.82
N ALA A 37 5.33 6.37 1.40
CA ALA A 37 5.34 5.43 2.54
C ALA A 37 4.74 6.07 3.79
N VAL A 38 5.11 7.33 4.06
CA VAL A 38 4.55 8.14 5.16
C VAL A 38 3.06 8.37 4.94
N ALA A 39 2.64 8.73 3.73
CA ALA A 39 1.22 8.86 3.41
C ALA A 39 0.46 7.55 3.64
N ALA A 40 1.02 6.40 3.23
CA ALA A 40 0.43 5.10 3.47
C ALA A 40 0.24 4.82 4.97
N ALA A 41 1.26 5.09 5.78
CA ALA A 41 1.21 4.90 7.23
C ALA A 41 0.13 5.77 7.88
N LEU A 42 0.03 7.05 7.48
CA LEU A 42 -0.98 7.98 7.99
C LEU A 42 -2.41 7.58 7.60
N VAL A 43 -2.62 7.21 6.34
CA VAL A 43 -3.92 6.77 5.83
C VAL A 43 -4.34 5.46 6.52
N SER A 44 -3.40 4.54 6.69
CA SER A 44 -3.62 3.27 7.39
C SER A 44 -4.02 3.50 8.85
N ALA A 45 -3.30 4.38 9.56
CA ALA A 45 -3.60 4.73 10.95
C ALA A 45 -4.97 5.42 11.09
N LEU A 46 -5.30 6.37 10.21
CA LEU A 46 -6.56 7.10 10.25
C LEU A 46 -7.77 6.21 9.90
N SER A 47 -7.59 5.25 9.00
CA SER A 47 -8.68 4.38 8.52
C SER A 47 -8.77 3.03 9.22
N GLU A 48 -7.88 2.76 10.17
CA GLU A 48 -7.72 1.47 10.87
C GLU A 48 -7.62 0.27 9.91
N ARG A 49 -7.02 0.48 8.74
CA ARG A 49 -6.84 -0.55 7.71
C ARG A 49 -5.37 -0.86 7.50
N PRO A 50 -4.91 -2.07 7.83
CA PRO A 50 -3.51 -2.42 7.71
C PRO A 50 -3.08 -2.43 6.24
N VAL A 51 -1.90 -1.88 5.97
CA VAL A 51 -1.22 -2.06 4.68
C VAL A 51 -0.75 -3.52 4.58
N PRO A 52 -0.85 -4.17 3.41
CA PRO A 52 -0.33 -5.52 3.23
C PRO A 52 1.15 -5.61 3.61
N VAL A 53 1.52 -6.63 4.39
CA VAL A 53 2.88 -6.82 4.93
C VAL A 53 3.92 -7.16 3.86
N ASP A 54 3.45 -7.67 2.72
CA ASP A 54 4.21 -8.04 1.53
C ASP A 54 4.33 -6.89 0.52
N ALA A 55 3.86 -5.69 0.87
CA ALA A 55 3.87 -4.52 0.00
C ALA A 55 4.91 -3.47 0.42
N VAL A 56 5.60 -2.92 -0.57
CA VAL A 56 6.41 -1.70 -0.45
C VAL A 56 5.71 -0.53 -1.13
N ALA A 57 5.80 0.67 -0.55
CA ALA A 57 5.32 1.90 -1.17
C ALA A 57 6.44 2.94 -1.17
N PHE A 58 6.74 3.54 -2.31
CA PHE A 58 7.69 4.65 -2.38
C PHE A 58 7.38 5.59 -3.55
N GLY A 59 7.71 6.86 -3.39
CA GLY A 59 7.46 7.91 -4.36
C GLY A 59 7.43 9.28 -3.68
N GLU A 60 7.67 10.33 -4.45
CA GLU A 60 7.63 11.71 -3.97
C GLU A 60 6.23 12.29 -4.14
N VAL A 61 5.75 13.02 -3.13
CA VAL A 61 4.44 13.68 -3.16
C VAL A 61 4.62 15.17 -3.42
N ALA A 62 4.13 15.64 -4.56
CA ALA A 62 4.09 17.07 -4.85
C ALA A 62 2.97 17.78 -4.07
N LEU A 63 3.12 19.09 -3.85
CA LEU A 63 2.07 19.93 -3.23
C LEU A 63 0.75 19.96 -4.04
N SER A 64 0.82 19.66 -5.33
CA SER A 64 -0.34 19.47 -6.20
C SER A 64 -1.15 18.21 -5.86
N GLY A 65 -0.56 17.27 -5.11
CA GLY A 65 -1.09 15.92 -4.90
C GLY A 65 -0.68 14.94 -6.00
N GLU A 66 0.22 15.32 -6.91
CA GLU A 66 0.79 14.39 -7.90
C GLU A 66 1.88 13.51 -7.29
N LEU A 67 1.98 12.27 -7.79
CA LEU A 67 3.03 11.33 -7.41
C LEU A 67 4.14 11.32 -8.45
N ARG A 68 5.35 11.65 -8.02
CA ARG A 68 6.52 11.78 -8.89
C ARG A 68 7.47 10.60 -8.73
N PRO A 69 8.09 10.13 -9.83
CA PRO A 69 9.15 9.13 -9.73
C PRO A 69 10.36 9.71 -9.00
N VAL A 70 11.11 8.82 -8.37
CA VAL A 70 12.24 9.15 -7.51
C VAL A 70 13.52 8.51 -8.04
N ALA A 71 14.67 9.05 -7.62
CA ALA A 71 15.97 8.54 -8.02
C ALA A 71 16.10 7.03 -7.72
N HIS A 72 16.75 6.29 -8.62
CA HIS A 72 17.02 4.86 -8.45
C HIS A 72 15.78 3.97 -8.19
N GLY A 73 14.59 4.33 -8.70
CA GLY A 73 13.36 3.56 -8.52
C GLY A 73 13.48 2.08 -8.93
N ALA A 74 14.05 1.79 -10.09
CA ALA A 74 14.28 0.41 -10.55
C ALA A 74 15.19 -0.40 -9.60
N LEU A 75 16.22 0.25 -9.02
CA LEU A 75 17.10 -0.41 -8.05
C LEU A 75 16.34 -0.72 -6.76
N ARG A 76 15.52 0.21 -6.27
CA ARG A 76 14.68 -0.01 -5.09
C ARG A 76 13.70 -1.17 -5.29
N LEU A 77 13.11 -1.31 -6.49
CA LEU A 77 12.25 -2.45 -6.83
C LEU A 77 13.02 -3.77 -6.80
N LYS A 78 14.24 -3.81 -7.34
CA LYS A 78 15.09 -5.02 -7.30
C LYS A 78 15.45 -5.41 -5.87
N GLU A 79 15.85 -4.44 -5.04
CA GLU A 79 16.19 -4.71 -3.64
C GLU A 79 14.95 -5.12 -2.82
N ALA A 80 13.79 -4.51 -3.07
CA ALA A 80 12.54 -4.92 -2.43
C ALA A 80 12.18 -6.38 -2.77
N GLY A 81 12.35 -6.81 -4.02
CA GLY A 81 12.18 -8.22 -4.40
C GLY A 81 13.15 -9.16 -3.68
N LYS A 82 14.42 -8.77 -3.51
CA LYS A 82 15.41 -9.56 -2.76
C LYS A 82 15.06 -9.69 -1.27
N LEU A 83 14.42 -8.68 -0.70
CA LEU A 83 13.97 -8.66 0.69
C LEU A 83 12.67 -9.47 0.90
N GLY A 84 12.07 -10.00 -0.17
CA GLY A 84 10.89 -10.87 -0.09
C GLY A 84 9.55 -10.13 -0.16
N PHE A 85 9.53 -8.87 -0.58
CA PHE A 85 8.27 -8.20 -0.92
C PHE A 85 7.71 -8.81 -2.21
N GLU A 86 6.39 -8.87 -2.33
CA GLU A 86 5.69 -9.39 -3.52
C GLU A 86 5.01 -8.27 -4.32
N ARG A 87 4.73 -7.14 -3.67
CA ARG A 87 3.93 -6.04 -4.23
C ARG A 87 4.65 -4.71 -4.09
N ALA A 88 4.54 -3.86 -5.09
CA ALA A 88 5.02 -2.49 -5.01
C ALA A 88 3.95 -1.50 -5.45
N MET A 89 3.65 -0.54 -4.58
CA MET A 89 2.86 0.64 -4.89
C MET A 89 3.84 1.75 -5.27
N VAL A 90 3.69 2.31 -6.48
CA VAL A 90 4.67 3.24 -7.06
C VAL A 90 4.01 4.34 -7.89
N PRO A 91 4.69 5.46 -8.15
CA PRO A 91 4.29 6.40 -9.20
C PRO A 91 4.10 5.68 -10.55
N ILE A 92 3.10 6.10 -11.33
CA ILE A 92 2.74 5.45 -12.60
C ILE A 92 3.92 5.33 -13.58
N ALA A 93 4.88 6.25 -13.50
CA ALA A 93 6.08 6.26 -14.34
C ALA A 93 7.00 5.04 -14.10
N LEU A 94 6.97 4.47 -12.89
CA LEU A 94 7.74 3.29 -12.50
C LEU A 94 6.97 1.97 -12.70
N ALA A 95 5.67 2.03 -12.95
CA ALA A 95 4.83 0.84 -13.11
C ALA A 95 5.07 0.05 -14.42
N LYS A 96 6.03 0.50 -15.25
CA LYS A 96 6.43 -0.16 -16.51
C LYS A 96 7.77 -0.91 -16.40
N ASP A 97 8.46 -0.85 -15.27
CA ASP A 97 9.70 -1.58 -15.09
C ASP A 97 9.44 -3.09 -14.99
N ASP A 98 10.28 -3.88 -15.65
CA ASP A 98 10.29 -5.34 -15.58
C ASP A 98 10.84 -5.78 -14.22
N SER A 99 9.98 -5.74 -13.21
CA SER A 99 10.29 -6.14 -11.84
C SER A 99 9.58 -7.44 -11.51
N ALA A 100 10.22 -8.29 -10.69
CA ALA A 100 9.59 -9.51 -10.17
C ALA A 100 8.40 -9.23 -9.22
N LEU A 101 8.13 -7.96 -8.89
CA LEU A 101 7.08 -7.51 -8.00
C LEU A 101 5.79 -7.24 -8.78
N ARG A 102 4.64 -7.46 -8.14
CA ARG A 102 3.35 -6.98 -8.63
C ARG A 102 3.27 -5.47 -8.44
N LEU A 103 3.48 -4.72 -9.52
CA LEU A 103 3.44 -3.26 -9.52
C LEU A 103 2.01 -2.72 -9.60
N THR A 104 1.69 -1.72 -8.77
CA THR A 104 0.48 -0.90 -8.87
C THR A 104 0.89 0.56 -9.00
N GLY A 105 0.49 1.19 -10.10
CA GLY A 105 0.91 2.54 -10.46
C GLY A 105 -0.14 3.60 -10.13
N PHE A 106 0.29 4.73 -9.57
CA PHE A 106 -0.59 5.84 -9.22
C PHE A 106 -0.12 7.17 -9.83
N ARG A 107 -1.06 7.99 -10.33
CA ARG A 107 -0.75 9.34 -10.83
C ARG A 107 -0.83 10.39 -9.72
N THR A 108 -1.79 10.22 -8.81
CA THR A 108 -2.10 11.18 -7.77
C THR A 108 -2.23 10.49 -6.42
N LEU A 109 -1.99 11.26 -5.36
CA LEU A 109 -2.16 10.83 -3.98
C LEU A 109 -3.62 10.45 -3.70
N GLY A 110 -4.59 11.12 -4.32
CA GLY A 110 -6.01 10.76 -4.22
C GLY A 110 -6.28 9.34 -4.71
N GLN A 111 -5.77 8.95 -5.89
CA GLN A 111 -5.93 7.58 -6.40
C GLN A 111 -5.28 6.54 -5.48
N PHE A 112 -4.13 6.88 -4.91
CA PHE A 112 -3.44 6.03 -3.94
C PHE A 112 -4.26 5.84 -2.66
N VAL A 113 -4.82 6.92 -2.11
CA VAL A 113 -5.70 6.88 -0.93
C VAL A 113 -6.97 6.07 -1.22
N ASP A 114 -7.63 6.30 -2.36
CA ASP A 114 -8.83 5.55 -2.73
C ASP A 114 -8.56 4.05 -2.87
N HIS A 115 -7.40 3.68 -3.41
CA HIS A 115 -6.95 2.30 -3.48
C HIS A 115 -6.77 1.69 -2.08
N MET A 116 -6.10 2.40 -1.17
CA MET A 116 -5.92 1.96 0.22
C MET A 116 -7.25 1.82 0.97
N LEU A 117 -8.19 2.74 0.74
CA LEU A 117 -9.52 2.72 1.34
C LEU A 117 -10.48 1.77 0.61
N GLY A 118 -10.02 1.00 -0.39
CA GLY A 118 -10.88 0.07 -1.13
C GLY A 118 -12.06 0.76 -1.82
N ARG A 119 -11.96 2.07 -2.09
CA ARG A 119 -12.99 2.90 -2.74
C ARG A 119 -12.85 2.91 -4.27
N GLY A 120 -12.02 2.01 -4.83
CA GLY A 120 -11.62 2.05 -6.23
C GLY A 120 -12.76 1.87 -7.22
N ARG A 121 -13.07 2.93 -7.97
CA ARG A 121 -13.23 2.81 -9.42
C ARG A 121 -11.83 2.53 -9.99
N GLU A 122 -11.67 1.32 -10.50
CA GLU A 122 -10.54 0.73 -11.24
C GLU A 122 -9.36 1.67 -11.50
N SER A 123 -8.34 1.60 -10.63
CA SER A 123 -7.05 2.24 -10.89
C SER A 123 -6.36 1.48 -12.03
N ILE A 124 -6.32 2.11 -13.20
CA ILE A 124 -5.74 1.62 -14.46
C ILE A 124 -4.32 1.08 -14.20
N THR A 125 -4.20 -0.22 -13.99
CA THR A 125 -2.95 -0.97 -14.11
C THR A 125 -3.32 -2.34 -14.68
N SER A 126 -3.04 -2.51 -15.99
CA SER A 126 -2.92 -3.81 -16.67
C SER A 126 -4.20 -4.58 -17.04
N ASP A 127 -5.09 -3.98 -17.83
CA ASP A 127 -6.18 -4.70 -18.55
C ASP A 127 -5.70 -5.68 -19.65
N VAL A 128 -4.39 -5.93 -19.76
CA VAL A 128 -3.88 -6.97 -20.68
C VAL A 128 -3.65 -8.32 -19.98
N ALA A 129 -3.67 -8.40 -18.64
CA ALA A 129 -3.37 -9.67 -17.95
C ALA A 129 -4.54 -10.29 -17.16
N VAL A 130 -5.57 -9.52 -16.78
CA VAL A 130 -6.63 -10.03 -15.88
C VAL A 130 -7.91 -10.44 -16.64
N LEU A 131 -8.08 -10.01 -17.89
CA LEU A 131 -9.31 -10.32 -18.66
C LEU A 131 -9.43 -11.78 -19.11
N SER A 132 -8.39 -12.61 -18.97
CA SER A 132 -8.48 -14.05 -19.30
C SER A 132 -8.87 -14.95 -18.14
N LEU A 133 -8.84 -14.48 -16.87
CA LEU A 133 -9.09 -15.36 -15.72
C LEU A 133 -10.43 -15.14 -15.01
N SER A 134 -11.08 -13.99 -15.20
CA SER A 134 -12.32 -13.66 -14.49
C SER A 134 -13.59 -14.22 -15.13
N VAL A 135 -13.55 -14.63 -16.40
CA VAL A 135 -14.67 -15.34 -17.05
C VAL A 135 -14.70 -16.84 -16.71
N ALA A 136 -13.58 -17.42 -16.26
CA ALA A 136 -13.50 -18.85 -15.93
C ALA A 136 -14.01 -19.21 -14.52
N ARG A 137 -14.40 -18.24 -13.68
CA ARG A 137 -14.84 -18.50 -12.28
C ARG A 137 -16.33 -18.31 -12.01
N LEU A 138 -17.12 -17.98 -13.04
CA LEU A 138 -18.56 -17.76 -12.89
C LEU A 138 -19.42 -18.93 -13.42
N ASP A 139 -18.86 -20.14 -13.55
CA ASP A 139 -19.61 -21.33 -14.01
C ASP A 139 -19.30 -22.62 -13.20
N SER A 140 -18.94 -22.50 -11.92
CA SER A 140 -18.72 -23.68 -11.07
C SER A 140 -19.43 -23.64 -9.71
N ARG A 141 -20.43 -22.76 -9.55
CA ARG A 141 -21.27 -22.69 -8.32
C ARG A 141 -22.54 -23.55 -8.37
N LEU A 142 -22.54 -24.64 -9.15
CA LEU A 142 -23.60 -25.67 -9.08
C LEU A 142 -23.00 -27.08 -9.18
N ARG A 143 -22.56 -27.58 -8.02
CA ARG A 143 -22.30 -28.98 -7.58
C ARG A 143 -21.36 -28.81 -6.37
N GLY A 144 -21.71 -29.13 -5.12
CA GLY A 144 -22.39 -30.32 -4.63
C GLY A 144 -21.43 -31.00 -3.67
N ASN A 145 -21.65 -30.75 -2.37
CA ASN A 145 -21.44 -31.59 -1.19
C ASN A 145 -20.10 -32.29 -0.84
N ASP A 146 -19.95 -32.43 0.49
CA ASP A 146 -19.19 -33.42 1.27
C ASP A 146 -17.69 -33.27 1.55
N GLY A 147 -17.37 -33.25 2.85
CA GLY A 147 -16.26 -34.07 3.37
C GLY A 147 -15.19 -33.37 4.23
N GLY A 148 -15.38 -33.45 5.55
CA GLY A 148 -14.40 -33.70 6.63
C GLY A 148 -12.90 -33.37 6.49
N GLY A 149 -12.32 -32.79 7.55
CA GLY A 149 -10.87 -32.81 7.73
C GLY A 149 -10.30 -31.95 8.86
N CYS A 150 -10.32 -32.48 10.08
CA CYS A 150 -9.68 -31.96 11.29
C CYS A 150 -8.14 -32.08 11.23
N GLY A 151 -7.36 -31.12 11.75
CA GLY A 151 -5.95 -31.40 12.12
C GLY A 151 -4.94 -30.25 12.17
N ARG A 152 -4.98 -29.46 13.26
CA ARG A 152 -3.88 -28.79 14.02
C ARG A 152 -2.46 -28.64 13.42
N ARG A 153 -1.90 -27.42 13.55
CA ARG A 153 -0.70 -27.02 14.35
C ARG A 153 -0.44 -25.52 14.05
N GLY A 154 -0.53 -24.58 15.02
CA GLY A 154 0.52 -24.20 15.98
C GLY A 154 1.71 -23.59 15.23
N GLY A 155 2.18 -22.35 15.38
CA GLY A 155 2.11 -21.28 16.37
C GLY A 155 3.23 -20.28 16.00
N LEU A 156 3.41 -19.20 16.78
CA LEU A 156 4.43 -18.13 16.69
C LEU A 156 4.02 -16.92 15.81
N THR A 157 3.38 -15.88 16.37
CA THR A 157 3.97 -14.69 17.01
C THR A 157 4.97 -13.97 16.08
N SER A 158 4.65 -12.84 15.46
CA SER A 158 4.35 -11.55 16.11
C SER A 158 3.74 -10.57 15.09
N PRO A 159 2.60 -9.90 15.36
CA PRO A 159 2.15 -8.81 14.52
C PRO A 159 2.82 -7.52 14.98
N SER A 160 3.61 -6.90 14.10
CA SER A 160 4.12 -5.53 14.23
C SER A 160 2.94 -4.55 14.27
N HIS A 161 2.28 -4.46 15.42
CA HIS A 161 1.27 -3.44 15.68
C HIS A 161 1.98 -2.09 15.71
N ILE A 162 1.67 -1.25 14.72
CA ILE A 162 1.69 0.20 14.95
C ILE A 162 0.53 0.44 15.91
N ALA A 163 0.80 0.29 17.21
CA ALA A 163 -0.16 0.56 18.27
C ALA A 163 -0.24 2.07 18.47
N VAL A 164 -1.26 2.70 17.89
CA VAL A 164 -1.69 4.03 18.31
C VAL A 164 -2.33 3.86 19.69
N ARG A 165 -1.59 4.20 20.75
CA ARG A 165 -2.16 4.22 22.12
C ARG A 165 -2.83 5.58 22.34
N PRO A 166 -4.07 5.63 22.86
CA PRO A 166 -4.62 6.88 23.35
C PRO A 166 -3.80 7.32 24.57
N MET A 167 -3.33 8.57 24.52
CA MET A 167 -2.66 9.24 25.62
C MET A 167 -3.72 9.51 26.70
N GLN A 168 -3.55 8.90 27.87
CA GLN A 168 -4.31 9.30 29.06
C GLN A 168 -3.64 10.55 29.62
N ASP A 169 -4.48 11.54 29.93
CA ASP A 169 -4.20 12.92 30.38
C ASP A 169 -2.94 13.14 31.23
#